data_AF-A0A2D4LPN6-F1
#
_entry.id   AF-A0A2D4LPN6-F1
#
_cell.length_a   1.000
_cell.length_b   1.000
_cell.length_c   1.000
_cell.angle_alpha   90.00
_cell.angle_beta   90.00
_cell.angle_gamma   90.00
#
_symmetry.space_group_name_H-M   'P 1'
#
loop_
_entity.id
_entity.type
_entity.pdbx_description
1 polymer ?
#
loop_
_entity_poly.entity_id
_entity_poly.type
_entity_poly.pdbx_seq_one_letter_code
_entity_poly.pdbx_strand_id
1 'polypeptide(L)'
;FKHQGETYFIEPLKLSESGSHAIYKNENVEKEDETLKICVVTQTTWESDESIKKVSQLTNTTEQDRYLQIKKYIEFYVVVDNRMYRHYQSDIPTIQRRVYVMVNTLNMIYRPLNFYIALIGLEIWSNRDKINIEPDARITLKSFREWRENVLLPRKRNDNAQLLTRIDFNGNTLGLAYIGALCSPKESVAVVQDY
;
A
#
# COMPACT_ATOMS: atom_id res chain seq x y z
N PHE A 1 28.25 -3.07 2.52
CA PHE A 1 27.82 -1.87 3.28
C PHE A 1 28.58 -1.78 4.60
N LYS A 2 28.62 -0.62 5.26
CA LYS A 2 29.29 -0.44 6.56
C LYS A 2 28.28 -0.21 7.68
N HIS A 3 28.46 -0.86 8.83
CA HIS A 3 27.63 -0.68 10.03
C HIS A 3 28.50 -0.80 11.28
N GLN A 4 28.41 0.17 12.20
CA GLN A 4 29.20 0.20 13.45
C GLN A 4 30.73 0.05 13.24
N GLY A 5 31.27 0.64 12.16
CA GLY A 5 32.70 0.55 11.84
C GLY A 5 33.12 -0.72 11.08
N GLU A 6 32.23 -1.71 10.98
CA GLU A 6 32.47 -2.99 10.34
C GLU A 6 31.95 -3.02 8.89
N THR A 7 32.64 -3.76 8.01
CA THR A 7 32.28 -3.89 6.58
C THR A 7 31.62 -5.23 6.31
N TYR A 8 30.49 -5.19 5.60
CA TYR A 8 29.65 -6.34 5.28
C TYR A 8 29.42 -6.48 3.77
N PHE A 9 29.34 -7.71 3.27
CA PHE A 9 28.97 -8.06 1.89
C PHE A 9 27.58 -8.67 1.85
N ILE A 10 26.89 -8.48 0.73
CA ILE A 10 25.57 -9.05 0.49
C ILE A 10 25.64 -9.82 -0.82
N GLU A 11 25.20 -11.09 -0.82
CA GLU A 11 25.08 -11.89 -2.04
C GLU A 11 23.67 -12.48 -2.17
N PRO A 12 23.02 -12.39 -3.34
CA PRO A 12 21.74 -13.04 -3.57
C PRO A 12 21.89 -14.57 -3.65
N LEU A 13 20.99 -15.29 -2.98
CA LEU A 13 20.98 -16.76 -3.00
C LEU A 13 20.39 -17.25 -4.33
N LYS A 14 21.19 -17.97 -5.13
CA LYS A 14 20.88 -18.42 -6.50
C LYS A 14 19.64 -19.32 -6.64
N LEU A 15 18.99 -19.71 -5.54
CA LEU A 15 17.87 -20.67 -5.51
C LEU A 15 16.63 -20.16 -4.74
N SER A 16 16.55 -18.88 -4.38
CA SER A 16 15.37 -18.34 -3.69
C SER A 16 14.45 -17.57 -4.63
N GLU A 17 13.26 -18.09 -4.90
CA GLU A 17 12.16 -17.33 -5.53
C GLU A 17 11.74 -16.09 -4.69
N SER A 18 12.16 -16.01 -3.42
CA SER A 18 11.80 -14.94 -2.49
C SER A 18 12.78 -13.75 -2.49
N GLY A 19 13.83 -13.75 -3.33
CA GLY A 19 14.86 -12.70 -3.32
C GLY A 19 15.70 -12.67 -2.04
N SER A 20 15.96 -13.83 -1.42
CA SER A 20 16.78 -13.92 -0.22
C SER A 20 18.25 -13.58 -0.50
N HIS A 21 18.90 -12.92 0.46
CA HIS A 21 20.31 -12.57 0.40
C HIS A 21 21.06 -13.11 1.62
N ALA A 22 22.32 -13.50 1.45
CA ALA A 22 23.26 -13.80 2.53
C ALA A 22 24.07 -12.54 2.84
N ILE A 23 24.40 -12.34 4.13
CA ILE A 23 25.24 -11.23 4.60
C ILE A 23 26.49 -11.81 5.24
N TYR A 24 27.66 -11.36 4.77
CA TYR A 24 28.97 -11.80 5.25
C TYR A 24 29.70 -10.63 5.88
N LYS A 25 30.37 -10.85 7.01
CA LYS A 25 31.31 -9.88 7.56
C LYS A 25 32.64 -10.05 6.82
N ASN A 26 33.30 -8.96 6.46
CA ASN A 26 34.53 -8.97 5.64
C ASN A 26 35.63 -9.90 6.18
N GLU A 27 35.69 -10.07 7.51
CA GLU A 27 36.65 -10.97 8.17
C GLU A 27 36.39 -12.47 7.94
N ASN A 28 35.16 -12.84 7.58
CA ASN A 28 34.74 -14.22 7.32
C ASN A 28 34.65 -14.55 5.83
N VAL A 29 35.00 -13.60 4.96
CA VAL A 29 35.10 -13.85 3.53
C VAL A 29 36.48 -14.42 3.30
N GLU A 30 36.56 -15.72 3.00
CA GLU A 30 37.79 -16.31 2.50
C GLU A 30 38.24 -15.49 1.30
N LYS A 31 39.49 -15.01 1.32
CA LYS A 31 40.06 -14.27 0.20
C LYS A 31 40.14 -15.25 -0.96
N GLU A 32 39.13 -15.25 -1.82
CA GLU A 32 39.26 -15.88 -3.13
C GLU A 32 40.48 -15.25 -3.79
N ASP A 33 41.45 -16.11 -4.12
CA ASP A 33 42.66 -15.75 -4.87
C ASP A 33 42.28 -14.85 -6.05
N GLU A 34 43.07 -13.81 -6.29
CA GLU A 34 42.93 -12.77 -7.33
C GLU A 34 42.99 -13.35 -8.75
N THR A 35 42.10 -14.26 -9.09
CA THR A 35 41.86 -14.69 -10.46
C THR A 35 40.64 -13.94 -10.95
N LEU A 36 40.88 -13.05 -11.93
CA LEU A 36 39.82 -12.39 -12.68
C LEU A 36 38.85 -13.46 -13.20
N LYS A 37 37.70 -13.61 -12.53
CA LYS A 37 36.62 -14.50 -12.95
C LYS A 37 35.91 -13.90 -14.16
N ILE A 38 36.47 -14.15 -15.35
CA ILE A 38 35.77 -13.95 -16.62
C ILE A 38 34.75 -15.09 -16.74
N CYS A 39 33.49 -14.73 -16.99
CA CYS A 39 32.38 -15.68 -17.09
C CYS A 39 32.54 -16.54 -18.35
N VAL A 40 33.13 -17.72 -18.20
CA VAL A 40 33.13 -18.79 -19.21
C VAL A 40 32.63 -20.06 -18.54
N VAL A 41 31.56 -20.63 -19.11
CA VAL A 41 30.93 -21.84 -18.59
C VAL A 41 31.76 -23.04 -19.03
N THR A 42 32.51 -23.61 -18.10
CA THR A 42 32.98 -25.01 -18.21
C THR A 42 32.51 -25.77 -16.97
N GLN A 43 31.85 -26.90 -17.23
CA GLN A 43 31.28 -27.80 -16.24
C GLN A 43 32.39 -28.40 -15.37
N THR A 44 32.55 -27.90 -14.16
CA THR A 44 33.28 -28.61 -13.09
C THR A 44 32.33 -28.89 -11.96
N THR A 45 32.27 -30.17 -11.60
CA THR A 45 31.53 -30.74 -10.48
C THR A 45 32.14 -30.19 -9.19
N TRP A 46 31.37 -29.43 -8.41
CA TRP A 46 31.83 -28.90 -7.11
C TRP A 46 31.40 -29.84 -5.99
N GLU A 47 32.40 -30.23 -5.19
CA GLU A 47 32.25 -31.00 -3.97
C GLU A 47 31.36 -30.25 -2.96
N SER A 48 30.61 -31.03 -2.19
CA SER A 48 29.58 -30.58 -1.26
C SER A 48 30.14 -29.62 -0.22
N ASP A 49 29.72 -28.35 -0.30
CA ASP A 49 29.91 -27.39 0.79
C ASP A 49 29.14 -27.85 2.03
N GLU A 50 29.86 -27.90 3.16
CA GLU A 50 29.35 -28.20 4.48
C GLU A 50 28.11 -27.35 4.80
N SER A 51 27.15 -27.95 5.51
CA SER A 51 25.91 -27.28 5.87
C SER A 51 26.18 -25.99 6.64
N ILE A 52 26.03 -24.86 5.94
CA ILE A 52 26.15 -23.52 6.52
C ILE A 52 25.14 -23.42 7.66
N LYS A 53 25.66 -23.29 8.89
CA LYS A 53 24.85 -23.05 10.08
C LYS A 53 24.00 -21.81 9.83
N LYS A 54 22.69 -22.02 9.81
CA LYS A 54 21.63 -21.03 9.59
C LYS A 54 21.68 -19.96 10.68
N VAL A 55 22.55 -18.96 10.54
CA VAL A 55 22.62 -17.83 11.47
C VAL A 55 21.42 -16.92 11.18
N SER A 56 20.47 -16.96 12.11
CA SER A 56 19.34 -16.05 12.32
C SER A 56 18.73 -15.45 11.05
N GLN A 57 17.81 -16.20 10.44
CA GLN A 57 16.71 -15.55 9.73
C GLN A 57 16.04 -14.58 10.71
N LEU A 58 15.76 -13.35 10.29
CA LEU A 58 14.82 -12.49 11.00
C LEU A 58 13.44 -13.12 10.83
N THR A 59 13.19 -14.19 11.58
CA THR A 59 11.90 -14.88 11.61
C THR A 59 10.94 -13.96 12.31
N ASN A 60 9.87 -13.58 11.61
CA ASN A 60 8.68 -13.04 12.25
C ASN A 60 8.33 -13.90 13.46
N THR A 61 7.78 -13.27 14.50
CA THR A 61 7.23 -14.05 15.60
C THR A 61 6.05 -14.89 15.08
N THR A 62 5.78 -16.03 15.72
CA THR A 62 4.61 -16.87 15.40
C THR A 62 3.30 -16.07 15.40
N GLU A 63 3.22 -15.00 16.19
CA GLU A 63 2.09 -14.07 16.23
C GLU A 63 2.02 -13.15 15.00
N GLN A 64 3.15 -12.62 14.54
CA GLN A 64 3.22 -11.81 13.32
C GLN A 64 2.84 -12.62 12.08
N ASP A 65 3.34 -13.85 11.98
CA ASP A 65 2.98 -14.74 10.88
C ASP A 65 1.50 -15.08 10.89
N ARG A 66 0.93 -15.39 12.06
CA ARG A 66 -0.52 -15.59 12.20
C ARG A 66 -1.30 -14.34 11.80
N TYR A 67 -0.88 -13.16 12.25
CA TYR A 67 -1.53 -11.90 11.92
C TYR A 67 -1.56 -11.67 10.39
N LEU A 68 -0.46 -11.94 9.68
CA LEU A 68 -0.38 -11.78 8.22
C LEU A 68 -1.27 -12.78 7.47
N GLN A 69 -1.40 -14.00 7.96
CA GLN A 69 -2.20 -15.06 7.33
C GLN A 69 -3.72 -14.91 7.56
N ILE A 70 -4.14 -14.15 8.57
CA ILE A 70 -5.56 -13.93 8.86
C ILE A 70 -6.17 -13.00 7.80
N LYS A 71 -7.39 -13.37 7.36
CA LYS A 71 -8.25 -12.54 6.52
C LYS A 71 -8.66 -11.27 7.24
N LYS A 72 -8.42 -10.12 6.61
CA LYS A 72 -8.76 -8.80 7.13
C LYS A 72 -9.82 -8.19 6.23
N TYR A 73 -10.83 -7.58 6.85
CA TYR A 73 -11.85 -6.84 6.15
C TYR A 73 -11.63 -5.35 6.38
N ILE A 74 -11.75 -4.54 5.33
CA ILE A 74 -11.70 -3.08 5.41
C ILE A 74 -13.11 -2.58 5.15
N GLU A 75 -13.74 -2.00 6.16
CA GLU A 75 -15.00 -1.29 6.04
C GLU A 75 -14.77 0.04 5.29
N PHE A 76 -15.05 0.02 4.00
CA PHE A 76 -14.73 1.10 3.08
C PHE A 76 -15.95 1.98 2.82
N TYR A 77 -15.75 3.30 2.95
CA TYR A 77 -16.79 4.30 2.71
C TYR A 77 -16.39 5.23 1.57
N VAL A 78 -17.27 5.42 0.59
CA VAL A 78 -17.00 6.30 -0.54
C VAL A 78 -17.90 7.53 -0.48
N VAL A 79 -17.32 8.68 -0.71
CA VAL A 79 -18.03 9.94 -0.87
C VAL A 79 -17.78 10.47 -2.27
N VAL A 80 -18.82 10.95 -2.93
CA VAL A 80 -18.76 11.57 -4.26
C VAL A 80 -19.20 13.01 -4.14
N ASP A 81 -18.36 13.94 -4.59
CA ASP A 81 -18.65 15.37 -4.51
C ASP A 81 -19.72 15.82 -5.52
N ASN A 82 -20.21 17.05 -5.32
CA ASN A 82 -21.24 17.64 -6.16
C ASN A 82 -20.74 17.89 -7.59
N ARG A 83 -19.45 18.19 -7.76
CA ARG A 83 -18.86 18.40 -9.08
C ARG A 83 -18.91 17.12 -9.91
N MET A 84 -18.54 16.00 -9.32
CA MET A 84 -18.63 14.68 -9.94
C MET A 84 -20.09 14.30 -10.20
N TYR A 85 -20.99 14.56 -9.24
CA TYR A 85 -22.43 14.35 -9.45
C TYR A 85 -22.97 15.10 -10.69
N ARG A 86 -22.62 16.38 -10.85
CA ARG A 86 -23.02 17.16 -12.03
C ARG A 86 -22.32 16.70 -13.30
N HIS A 87 -21.05 16.30 -13.21
CA HIS A 87 -20.29 15.80 -14.36
C HIS A 87 -20.94 14.57 -14.98
N TYR A 88 -21.41 13.63 -14.16
CA TYR A 88 -22.19 12.47 -14.61
C TYR A 88 -23.67 12.80 -14.85
N GLN A 89 -23.99 14.04 -15.22
CA GLN A 89 -25.35 14.47 -15.59
C GLN A 89 -26.41 14.18 -14.52
N SER A 90 -26.01 14.18 -13.25
CA SER A 90 -26.88 13.82 -12.13
C SER A 90 -27.42 12.39 -12.15
N ASP A 91 -26.81 11.50 -12.95
CA ASP A 91 -27.18 10.10 -13.08
C ASP A 91 -26.53 9.24 -11.99
N ILE A 92 -27.27 9.07 -10.88
CA ILE A 92 -26.85 8.26 -9.72
C ILE A 92 -26.46 6.82 -10.12
N PRO A 93 -27.24 6.08 -10.91
CA PRO A 93 -26.85 4.76 -11.41
C PRO A 93 -25.46 4.70 -12.06
N THR A 94 -25.11 5.68 -12.90
CA THR A 94 -23.79 5.73 -13.53
C THR A 94 -22.68 5.93 -12.51
N ILE A 95 -22.88 6.83 -11.53
CA ILE A 95 -21.93 7.07 -10.44
C ILE A 95 -21.76 5.80 -9.58
N GLN A 96 -22.87 5.16 -9.21
CA GLN A 96 -22.86 3.90 -8.44
C GLN A 96 -22.08 2.82 -9.18
N ARG A 97 -22.34 2.63 -10.48
CA ARG A 97 -21.62 1.66 -11.30
C ARG A 97 -20.12 1.94 -11.31
N ARG A 98 -19.71 3.21 -11.45
CA ARG A 98 -18.29 3.60 -11.39
C ARG A 98 -17.64 3.23 -10.06
N VAL A 99 -18.31 3.55 -8.94
CA VAL A 99 -17.82 3.20 -7.60
C VAL A 99 -17.74 1.68 -7.41
N TYR A 100 -18.72 0.91 -7.88
CA TYR A 100 -18.70 -0.54 -7.76
C TYR A 100 -17.57 -1.18 -8.57
N VAL A 101 -17.31 -0.70 -9.79
CA VAL A 101 -16.18 -1.16 -10.60
C VAL A 101 -14.86 -0.86 -9.89
N MET A 102 -14.73 0.34 -9.31
CA MET A 102 -13.55 0.72 -8.53
C MET A 102 -13.34 -0.21 -7.32
N VAL A 103 -14.35 -0.42 -6.49
CA VAL A 103 -14.25 -1.31 -5.31
C VAL A 103 -13.96 -2.75 -5.71
N ASN A 104 -14.57 -3.26 -6.78
CA ASN A 104 -14.27 -4.59 -7.30
C ASN A 104 -12.81 -4.70 -7.74
N THR A 105 -12.28 -3.65 -8.36
CA THR A 105 -10.87 -3.59 -8.78
C THR A 105 -9.94 -3.60 -7.57
N LEU A 106 -10.23 -2.78 -6.55
CA LEU A 106 -9.46 -2.78 -5.31
C LEU A 106 -9.51 -4.17 -4.64
N ASN A 107 -10.68 -4.80 -4.58
CA ASN A 107 -10.81 -6.17 -4.06
C ASN A 107 -9.91 -7.17 -4.79
N MET A 108 -9.83 -7.10 -6.13
CA MET A 108 -8.93 -7.97 -6.89
C MET A 108 -7.46 -7.72 -6.54
N ILE A 109 -7.05 -6.46 -6.37
CA ILE A 109 -5.68 -6.06 -6.05
C ILE A 109 -5.27 -6.51 -4.63
N TYR A 110 -6.17 -6.38 -3.65
CA TYR A 110 -5.84 -6.61 -2.24
C TYR A 110 -6.08 -8.04 -1.76
N ARG A 111 -6.84 -8.85 -2.50
CA ARG A 111 -7.14 -10.25 -2.16
C ARG A 111 -5.89 -11.13 -1.94
N PRO A 112 -4.81 -11.04 -2.75
CA PRO A 112 -3.58 -11.79 -2.50
C PRO A 112 -2.90 -11.46 -1.17
N LEU A 113 -3.19 -10.29 -0.59
CA LEU A 113 -2.69 -9.85 0.72
C LEU A 113 -3.63 -10.24 1.88
N ASN A 114 -4.60 -11.12 1.63
CA ASN A 114 -5.67 -11.48 2.57
C ASN A 114 -6.53 -10.30 3.05
N PHE A 115 -6.57 -9.19 2.29
CA PHE A 115 -7.45 -8.06 2.55
C PHE A 115 -8.69 -8.10 1.64
N TYR A 116 -9.85 -7.83 2.23
CA TYR A 116 -11.15 -7.82 1.57
C TYR A 116 -11.83 -6.49 1.84
N ILE A 117 -12.18 -5.77 0.79
CA ILE A 117 -12.79 -4.45 0.87
C ILE A 117 -14.31 -4.62 0.83
N ALA A 118 -14.96 -4.22 1.92
CA ALA A 118 -16.41 -4.18 2.01
C ALA A 118 -16.88 -2.74 1.84
N LEU A 119 -17.58 -2.43 0.74
CA LEU A 119 -18.22 -1.13 0.58
C LEU A 119 -19.45 -1.06 1.50
N ILE A 120 -19.29 -0.39 2.63
CA ILE A 120 -20.34 -0.28 3.66
C ILE A 120 -21.20 0.99 3.52
N GLY A 121 -20.81 1.89 2.64
CA GLY A 121 -21.58 3.08 2.31
C GLY A 121 -21.03 3.87 1.13
N LEU A 122 -21.95 4.47 0.39
CA LEU A 122 -21.69 5.41 -0.67
C LEU A 122 -22.57 6.64 -0.42
N GLU A 123 -21.95 7.81 -0.27
CA GLU A 123 -22.64 9.07 -0.11
C GLU A 123 -22.36 9.99 -1.29
N ILE A 124 -23.41 10.43 -1.97
CA ILE A 124 -23.32 11.36 -3.11
C ILE A 124 -23.84 12.71 -2.64
N TRP A 125 -23.00 13.74 -2.71
CA TRP A 125 -23.38 15.11 -2.36
C TRP A 125 -24.13 15.78 -3.52
N SER A 126 -25.37 15.34 -3.76
CA SER A 126 -26.18 15.78 -4.91
C SER A 126 -26.65 17.24 -4.85
N ASN A 127 -26.89 17.77 -3.65
CA ASN A 127 -27.37 19.15 -3.47
C ASN A 127 -26.21 20.16 -3.48
N ARG A 128 -25.24 19.96 -2.58
CA ARG A 128 -24.02 20.78 -2.43
C ARG A 128 -22.96 19.98 -1.70
N ASP A 129 -21.71 20.39 -1.86
CA ASP A 129 -20.60 19.83 -1.09
C ASP A 129 -20.77 20.11 0.41
N LYS A 130 -20.37 19.13 1.23
CA LYS A 130 -20.43 19.25 2.70
C LYS A 130 -19.13 19.78 3.31
N ILE A 131 -18.10 19.98 2.48
CA ILE A 131 -16.82 20.58 2.82
C ILE A 131 -16.43 21.56 1.72
N ASN A 132 -15.41 22.39 1.97
CA ASN A 132 -14.77 23.14 0.90
C ASN A 132 -13.83 22.22 0.12
N ILE A 133 -13.98 22.17 -1.21
CA ILE A 133 -13.12 21.39 -2.09
C ILE A 133 -12.31 22.36 -2.94
N GLU A 134 -10.99 22.32 -2.78
CA GLU A 134 -10.03 23.22 -3.41
C GLU A 134 -9.03 22.46 -4.30
N PRO A 135 -8.44 23.13 -5.32
CA PRO A 135 -7.37 22.55 -6.13
C PRO A 135 -6.13 22.14 -5.34
N ASP A 136 -5.90 22.72 -4.16
CA ASP A 136 -4.90 22.18 -3.23
C ASP A 136 -5.46 20.94 -2.50
N ALA A 137 -4.98 19.76 -2.91
CA ALA A 137 -5.36 18.48 -2.32
C ALA A 137 -5.12 18.40 -0.80
N ARG A 138 -4.17 19.16 -0.24
CA ARG A 138 -3.90 19.17 1.22
C ARG A 138 -5.03 19.83 1.97
N ILE A 139 -5.57 20.93 1.45
CA ILE A 139 -6.70 21.64 2.04
C ILE A 139 -7.94 20.75 2.00
N THR A 140 -8.23 20.19 0.82
CA THR A 140 -9.36 19.26 0.63
C THR A 140 -9.26 18.02 1.53
N LEU A 141 -8.08 17.40 1.61
CA LEU A 141 -7.85 16.23 2.48
C LEU A 141 -8.07 16.57 3.95
N LYS A 142 -7.58 17.73 4.41
CA LYS A 142 -7.78 18.18 5.79
C LYS A 142 -9.26 18.41 6.10
N SER A 143 -9.98 19.11 5.23
CA SER A 143 -11.42 19.34 5.40
C SER A 143 -12.21 18.02 5.37
N PHE A 144 -11.83 17.08 4.51
CA PHE A 144 -12.46 15.77 4.45
C PHE A 144 -12.20 14.92 5.70
N ARG A 145 -10.97 14.96 6.24
CA ARG A 145 -10.60 14.35 7.54
C ARG A 145 -11.49 14.86 8.67
N GLU A 146 -11.60 16.19 8.79
CA GLU A 146 -12.42 16.84 9.82
C GLU A 146 -13.91 16.50 9.67
N TRP A 147 -14.42 16.45 8.44
CA TRP A 147 -15.79 16.02 8.18
C TRP A 147 -16.02 14.55 8.50
N ARG A 148 -15.08 13.65 8.17
CA ARG A 148 -15.20 12.24 8.53
C ARG A 148 -15.30 12.07 10.04
N GLU A 149 -14.41 12.73 10.78
CA GLU A 149 -14.34 12.68 12.24
C GLU A 149 -15.64 13.18 12.89
N ASN A 150 -16.10 14.36 12.49
CA ASN A 150 -17.17 15.06 13.20
C ASN A 150 -18.58 14.72 12.68
N VAL A 151 -18.71 14.23 11.44
CA VAL A 151 -20.01 14.05 10.77
C VAL A 151 -20.26 12.64 10.30
N LEU A 152 -19.28 11.96 9.71
CA LEU A 152 -19.48 10.60 9.18
C LEU A 152 -19.41 9.53 10.27
N LEU A 153 -18.32 9.49 11.03
CA LEU A 153 -18.07 8.45 12.02
C LEU A 153 -19.16 8.35 13.12
N PRO A 154 -19.75 9.46 13.60
CA PRO A 154 -20.83 9.40 14.60
C PRO A 154 -22.08 8.65 14.12
N ARG A 155 -22.35 8.63 12.80
CA ARG A 155 -23.54 7.97 12.22
C ARG A 155 -23.24 6.69 11.46
N LYS A 156 -22.01 6.50 10.98
CA LYS A 156 -21.58 5.32 10.24
C LYS A 156 -20.08 5.07 10.45
N ARG A 157 -19.77 4.13 11.34
CA ARG A 157 -18.42 3.62 11.53
C ARG A 157 -17.88 3.05 10.22
N ASN A 158 -16.59 3.26 9.98
CA ASN A 158 -15.84 2.79 8.81
C ASN A 158 -14.35 2.77 9.15
N ASP A 159 -13.60 1.86 8.54
CA ASP A 159 -12.15 1.75 8.69
C ASP A 159 -11.42 2.78 7.85
N ASN A 160 -11.94 3.07 6.66
CA ASN A 160 -11.36 4.03 5.72
C ASN A 160 -12.46 4.74 4.92
N ALA A 161 -12.28 6.03 4.64
CA ALA A 161 -13.16 6.77 3.75
C ALA A 161 -12.39 7.43 2.59
N GLN A 162 -12.95 7.42 1.39
CA GLN A 162 -12.37 8.11 0.24
C GLN A 162 -13.36 9.09 -0.38
N LEU A 163 -12.88 10.31 -0.65
CA LEU A 163 -13.59 11.31 -1.43
C LEU A 163 -13.16 11.22 -2.90
N LEU A 164 -14.13 11.00 -3.78
CA LEU A 164 -13.97 11.11 -5.22
C LEU A 164 -14.47 12.49 -5.67
N THR A 165 -13.65 13.18 -6.43
CA THR A 165 -13.96 14.53 -6.90
C THR A 165 -13.54 14.72 -8.35
N ARG A 166 -14.32 15.51 -9.08
CA ARG A 166 -13.99 15.95 -10.45
C ARG A 166 -13.19 17.26 -10.47
N ILE A 167 -12.72 17.75 -9.32
CA ILE A 167 -11.82 18.92 -9.30
C ILE A 167 -10.45 18.53 -9.87
N ASP A 168 -9.85 19.46 -10.60
CA ASP A 168 -8.46 19.33 -11.02
C ASP A 168 -7.57 19.79 -9.87
N PHE A 169 -6.84 18.85 -9.26
CA PHE A 169 -5.85 19.21 -8.25
C PHE A 169 -4.62 19.84 -8.91
N ASN A 170 -3.92 20.69 -8.15
CA ASN A 170 -2.78 21.42 -8.65
C ASN A 170 -1.61 20.49 -9.06
N GLY A 171 -1.02 20.79 -10.22
CA GLY A 171 0.13 20.07 -10.76
C GLY A 171 -0.23 18.68 -11.26
N ASN A 172 0.60 17.68 -10.95
CA ASN A 172 0.41 16.29 -11.37
C ASN A 172 -0.25 15.44 -10.27
N THR A 173 -0.93 16.08 -9.32
CA THR A 173 -1.53 15.39 -8.16
C THR A 173 -2.86 14.76 -8.59
N LEU A 174 -2.98 13.44 -8.55
CA LEU A 174 -4.25 12.75 -8.80
C LEU A 174 -4.98 12.34 -7.51
N GLY A 175 -4.34 12.52 -6.36
CA GLY A 175 -4.93 12.21 -5.06
C GLY A 175 -3.93 12.39 -3.93
N LEU A 176 -4.43 12.35 -2.70
CA LEU A 176 -3.63 12.50 -1.50
C LEU A 176 -4.24 11.70 -0.34
N ALA A 177 -3.40 11.10 0.50
CA ALA A 177 -3.80 10.36 1.70
C ALA A 177 -2.74 10.50 2.80
N TYR A 178 -3.12 10.20 4.04
CA TYR A 178 -2.17 10.06 5.14
C TYR A 178 -1.49 8.68 5.10
N ILE A 179 -0.16 8.65 5.21
CA ILE A 179 0.64 7.41 5.14
C ILE A 179 0.49 6.64 6.44
N GLY A 180 0.29 5.32 6.36
CA GLY A 180 0.22 4.43 7.53
C GLY A 180 -1.00 4.64 8.43
N ALA A 181 -2.01 5.37 7.97
CA ALA A 181 -3.16 5.79 8.77
C ALA A 181 -4.40 4.89 8.57
N LEU A 182 -4.26 3.69 8.00
CA LEU A 182 -5.39 2.77 7.85
C LEU A 182 -5.98 2.44 9.25
N CYS A 183 -7.31 2.46 9.38
CA CYS A 183 -8.04 2.33 10.66
C CYS A 183 -7.78 3.43 11.70
N SER A 184 -6.97 4.46 11.39
CA SER A 184 -6.84 5.64 12.25
C SER A 184 -8.20 6.33 12.41
N PRO A 185 -8.65 6.63 13.64
CA PRO A 185 -9.94 7.28 13.87
C PRO A 185 -10.06 8.62 13.12
N LYS A 186 -8.96 9.34 12.94
CA LYS A 186 -8.97 10.65 12.27
C LYS A 186 -8.43 10.56 10.85
N GLU A 187 -7.28 9.92 10.66
CA GLU A 187 -6.46 10.07 9.46
C GLU A 187 -6.71 9.02 8.39
N SER A 188 -7.62 8.07 8.62
CA SER A 188 -7.97 7.08 7.60
C SER A 188 -8.87 7.63 6.50
N VAL A 189 -8.32 8.59 5.75
CA VAL A 189 -8.98 9.26 4.64
C VAL A 189 -8.05 9.42 3.45
N ALA A 190 -8.64 9.45 2.25
CA ALA A 190 -7.97 9.90 1.04
C ALA A 190 -8.92 10.75 0.18
N VAL A 191 -8.33 11.60 -0.66
CA VAL A 191 -9.03 12.35 -1.72
C VAL A 191 -8.45 11.92 -3.05
N VAL A 192 -9.29 11.67 -4.04
CA VAL A 192 -8.88 11.16 -5.36
C VAL A 192 -9.61 11.94 -6.44
N GLN A 193 -8.85 12.44 -7.41
CA GLN A 193 -9.37 13.05 -8.61
C GLN A 193 -9.87 11.97 -9.57
N ASP A 194 -11.11 12.12 -10.00
CA ASP A 194 -11.73 11.36 -11.07
C ASP A 194 -11.29 11.97 -12.40
N TYR A 195 -10.38 11.32 -13.13
CA TYR A 195 -9.92 11.81 -14.44
C TYR A 195 -10.59 11.07 -15.60
#